data_AF-A0A3C0QYU2-F1
#
_entry.id   AF-A0A3C0QYU2-F1
#
_cell.length_a   1.000
_cell.length_b   1.000
_cell.length_c   1.000
_cell.angle_alpha   90.00
_cell.angle_beta   90.00
_cell.angle_gamma   90.00
#
_symmetry.space_group_name_H-M   'P 1'
#
loop_
_entity.id
_entity.type
_entity.pdbx_description
1 polymer ?
#
loop_
_entity_poly.entity_id
_entity_poly.type
_entity_poly.pdbx_seq_one_letter_code
_entity_poly.pdbx_strand_id
1 'polypeptide(L)'
;YVTDASFISESEKVKLENSEVLVVNALRKSKHISHFSLDEALEIIAHVKPTRAYITHLSHFMGLHEAVQAELPDNVFLAYDGLQIMV
;
A
#
# COMPACT_ATOMS: atom_id res chain seq x y z
N TYR A 1 10.08 0.37 0.24
CA TYR A 1 9.33 1.55 0.71
C TYR A 1 9.08 2.45 -0.49
N VAL A 2 7.83 2.59 -0.92
CA VAL A 2 7.43 3.35 -2.10
C VAL A 2 6.33 4.32 -1.67
N THR A 3 6.58 5.62 -1.75
CA THR A 3 5.57 6.65 -1.45
C THR A 3 5.47 7.62 -2.62
N ASP A 4 4.41 8.44 -2.64
CA ASP A 4 4.25 9.54 -3.59
C ASP A 4 4.29 9.09 -5.07
N ALA A 5 3.78 7.90 -5.35
CA ALA A 5 3.71 7.33 -6.69
C ALA A 5 2.27 7.14 -7.18
N SER A 6 2.04 7.37 -8.47
CA SER A 6 0.83 6.95 -9.21
C SER A 6 1.10 5.94 -10.32
N PHE A 7 2.37 5.55 -10.51
CA PHE A 7 2.77 4.54 -11.48
C PHE A 7 4.13 3.94 -11.10
N ILE A 8 4.29 2.63 -11.30
CA ILE A 8 5.57 1.92 -11.22
C ILE A 8 5.67 1.11 -12.51
N SER A 9 6.77 1.24 -13.25
CA SER A 9 6.97 0.44 -14.46
C SER A 9 7.18 -1.03 -14.12
N GLU A 10 6.88 -1.93 -15.05
CA GLU A 10 7.06 -3.37 -14.85
C GLU A 10 8.50 -3.74 -14.46
N SER A 11 9.50 -3.10 -15.06
CA SER A 11 10.91 -3.31 -14.72
C SER A 11 11.25 -2.98 -13.26
N GLU A 12 10.56 -2.01 -12.67
CA GLU A 12 10.74 -1.64 -11.27
C GLU A 12 9.91 -2.55 -10.35
N LYS A 13 8.71 -2.98 -10.77
CA LYS A 13 7.90 -3.95 -10.00
C LYS A 13 8.63 -5.27 -9.78
N VAL A 14 9.34 -5.77 -10.79
CA VAL A 14 10.14 -7.01 -10.71
C VAL A 14 11.18 -6.93 -9.57
N LYS A 15 11.74 -5.75 -9.29
CA LYS A 15 12.72 -5.58 -8.20
C LYS A 15 12.09 -5.66 -6.81
N LEU A 16 10.77 -5.48 -6.72
CA LEU A 16 10.03 -5.51 -5.47
C LEU A 16 9.49 -6.90 -5.13
N GLU A 17 9.40 -7.80 -6.12
CA GLU A 17 8.80 -9.12 -5.98
C GLU A 17 9.36 -9.91 -4.79
N ASN A 18 8.47 -10.60 -4.07
CA ASN A 18 8.80 -11.46 -2.92
C ASN A 18 9.53 -10.73 -1.77
N SER A 19 9.40 -9.40 -1.67
CA SER A 19 9.87 -8.65 -0.50
C SER A 19 9.21 -9.18 0.78
N GLU A 20 9.98 -9.31 1.86
CA GLU A 20 9.38 -9.66 3.16
C GLU A 20 8.37 -8.59 3.61
N VAL A 21 8.73 -7.31 3.43
CA VAL A 21 7.88 -6.17 3.76
C VAL A 21 7.84 -5.18 2.60
N LEU A 22 6.63 -4.88 2.12
CA LEU A 22 6.37 -3.78 1.19
C LEU A 22 5.62 -2.66 1.91
N VAL A 23 6.16 -1.44 1.90
CA VAL A 23 5.42 -0.24 2.28
C VAL A 23 5.10 0.53 1.01
N VAL A 24 3.82 0.83 0.74
CA VAL A 24 3.34 1.49 -0.49
C VAL A 24 2.30 2.58 -0.17
N ASN A 25 2.22 3.67 -0.95
CA ASN A 25 1.19 4.70 -0.75
C ASN A 25 -0.19 4.28 -1.28
N ALA A 26 -1.25 4.71 -0.60
CA ALA A 26 -2.59 4.84 -1.17
C ALA A 26 -3.28 6.07 -0.55
N LEU A 27 -3.56 7.09 -1.36
CA LEU A 27 -4.03 8.36 -0.81
C LEU A 27 -5.48 8.29 -0.30
N ARG A 28 -6.35 7.61 -1.05
CA ARG A 28 -7.79 7.50 -0.80
C ARG A 28 -8.39 6.37 -1.63
N LYS A 29 -9.66 6.03 -1.42
CA LYS A 29 -10.34 4.99 -2.21
C LYS A 29 -10.55 5.39 -3.69
N SER A 30 -10.81 6.68 -3.96
CA SER A 30 -11.01 7.19 -5.33
C SER A 30 -9.69 7.54 -6.03
N LYS A 31 -9.67 7.41 -7.37
CA LYS A 31 -8.50 7.70 -8.20
C LYS A 31 -7.94 9.11 -7.95
N HIS A 32 -6.62 9.24 -7.96
CA HIS A 32 -5.90 10.51 -7.87
C HIS A 32 -4.83 10.60 -8.97
N ILE A 33 -4.49 11.80 -9.41
CA ILE A 33 -3.56 12.00 -10.54
C ILE A 33 -2.10 11.63 -10.19
N SER A 34 -1.69 11.93 -8.96
CA SER A 34 -0.30 11.80 -8.51
C SER A 34 -0.07 10.72 -7.48
N HIS A 35 -1.12 10.04 -7.01
CA HIS A 35 -1.02 8.99 -6.00
C HIS A 35 -1.95 7.83 -6.35
N PHE A 36 -1.56 6.62 -5.98
CA PHE A 36 -2.43 5.45 -6.06
C PHE A 36 -3.72 5.62 -5.25
N SER A 37 -4.81 5.10 -5.80
CA SER A 37 -5.98 4.73 -5.00
C SER A 37 -5.71 3.47 -4.16
N LEU A 38 -6.62 3.16 -3.25
CA LEU A 38 -6.56 1.91 -2.48
C LEU A 38 -6.52 0.68 -3.41
N ASP A 39 -7.39 0.63 -4.41
CA ASP A 39 -7.46 -0.49 -5.35
C ASP A 39 -6.17 -0.63 -6.18
N GLU A 40 -5.61 0.49 -6.68
CA GLU A 40 -4.35 0.49 -7.44
C GLU A 40 -3.17 0.00 -6.57
N ALA A 41 -3.14 0.37 -5.28
CA ALA A 41 -2.13 -0.13 -4.35
C ALA A 41 -2.29 -1.65 -4.08
N LEU A 42 -3.53 -2.12 -3.95
CA LEU A 42 -3.83 -3.56 -3.78
C LEU A 42 -3.43 -4.37 -5.02
N GLU A 43 -3.63 -3.84 -6.22
CA GLU A 43 -3.14 -4.47 -7.46
C GLU A 43 -1.61 -4.60 -7.48
N ILE A 44 -0.90 -3.56 -7.04
CA ILE A 44 0.58 -3.61 -6.91
C ILE A 44 0.99 -4.67 -5.89
N ILE A 45 0.35 -4.70 -4.72
CA ILE A 45 0.64 -5.69 -3.67
C ILE A 45 0.39 -7.12 -4.19
N ALA A 46 -0.72 -7.34 -4.90
CA ALA A 46 -1.06 -8.64 -5.47
C ALA A 46 -0.07 -9.10 -6.54
N HIS A 47 0.48 -8.16 -7.32
CA HIS A 47 1.52 -8.44 -8.31
C HIS A 47 2.87 -8.78 -7.63
N VAL A 48 3.29 -7.94 -6.68
CA VAL A 48 4.58 -8.04 -5.98
C VAL A 48 4.64 -9.23 -5.00
N LYS A 49 3.49 -9.65 -4.46
CA LYS A 49 3.34 -10.76 -3.51
C LYS A 49 4.29 -10.70 -2.31
N PRO A 50 4.33 -9.59 -1.55
CA PRO A 50 5.16 -9.51 -0.36
C PRO A 50 4.60 -10.40 0.77
N THR A 51 5.44 -10.78 1.74
CA THR A 51 4.96 -11.50 2.93
C THR A 51 4.00 -10.62 3.74
N ARG A 52 4.33 -9.33 3.91
CA ARG A 52 3.48 -8.32 4.56
C ARG A 52 3.50 -7.02 3.77
N ALA A 53 2.34 -6.38 3.60
CA ALA A 53 2.23 -5.07 2.99
C ALA A 53 1.65 -4.03 3.96
N TYR A 54 2.18 -2.81 3.93
CA TYR A 54 1.71 -1.68 4.71
C TYR A 54 1.36 -0.51 3.80
N ILE A 55 0.14 0.00 3.93
CA ILE A 55 -0.35 1.14 3.16
C ILE A 55 -0.12 2.41 3.96
N THR A 56 0.59 3.37 3.37
CA THR A 56 0.91 4.67 3.98
C THR A 56 0.40 5.84 3.13
N HIS A 57 0.72 7.08 3.54
CA HIS A 57 0.39 8.32 2.84
C HIS A 57 -1.13 8.48 2.64
N LEU A 58 -1.89 8.16 3.69
CA LEU A 58 -3.35 8.20 3.72
C LEU A 58 -3.83 9.65 3.83
N SER A 59 -4.85 10.02 3.07
CA SER A 59 -5.64 11.24 3.32
C SER A 59 -6.85 10.94 4.20
N HIS A 60 -7.48 11.98 4.73
CA HIS A 60 -8.73 11.85 5.48
C HIS A 60 -9.89 11.25 4.66
N PHE A 61 -9.78 11.21 3.33
CA PHE A 61 -10.76 10.57 2.45
C PHE A 61 -10.62 9.04 2.38
N MET A 62 -9.63 8.44 3.05
CA MET A 62 -9.52 6.97 3.13
C MET A 62 -10.67 6.36 3.95
N GLY A 63 -11.09 7.05 5.02
CA GLY A 63 -12.06 6.57 5.99
C GLY A 63 -11.43 6.31 7.37
N LEU A 64 -12.18 5.66 8.25
CA LEU A 64 -11.68 5.25 9.57
C LEU A 64 -10.73 4.06 9.42
N HIS A 65 -9.60 4.10 10.12
CA HIS A 65 -8.55 3.08 10.04
C HIS A 65 -9.09 1.67 10.26
N GLU A 66 -9.81 1.44 11.36
CA GLU A 66 -10.38 0.12 11.69
C GLU A 66 -11.37 -0.40 10.63
N ALA A 67 -12.23 0.49 10.11
CA ALA A 67 -13.22 0.12 9.11
C ALA A 67 -12.57 -0.30 7.80
N VAL A 68 -11.56 0.46 7.35
CA VAL A 68 -10.83 0.13 6.12
C VAL A 68 -9.95 -1.10 6.33
N GLN A 69 -9.28 -1.24 7.47
CA GLN A 69 -8.46 -2.40 7.80
C GLN A 69 -9.25 -3.71 7.73
N ALA A 70 -10.52 -3.70 8.16
CA ALA A 70 -11.41 -4.86 8.09
C ALA A 70 -11.78 -5.28 6.66
N GLU A 71 -11.61 -4.39 5.67
CA GLU A 71 -11.85 -4.67 4.24
C GLU A 71 -10.59 -5.23 3.54
N LEU A 72 -9.41 -5.15 4.17
CA LEU A 72 -8.14 -5.51 3.55
C LEU A 72 -7.84 -7.02 3.64
N PRO A 73 -7.07 -7.59 2.69
CA PRO A 73 -6.56 -8.95 2.80
C PRO A 73 -5.69 -9.16 4.05
N ASP A 74 -5.61 -10.39 4.55
CA ASP A 74 -4.93 -10.74 5.81
C ASP A 74 -3.46 -10.30 5.91
N ASN A 75 -2.76 -10.17 4.79
CA ASN A 75 -1.36 -9.76 4.74
C ASN A 75 -1.16 -8.26 4.46
N VAL A 76 -2.23 -7.47 4.43
CA VAL A 76 -2.20 -6.03 4.11
C VAL A 76 -2.73 -5.22 5.28
N PHE A 77 -1.95 -4.22 5.69
CA PHE A 77 -2.25 -3.41 6.86
C PHE A 77 -2.23 -1.92 6.52
N LEU A 78 -3.14 -1.15 7.10
CA LEU A 78 -2.99 0.31 7.13
C LEU A 78 -1.91 0.69 8.14
N ALA A 79 -0.90 1.43 7.70
CA ALA A 79 0.10 1.98 8.59
C ALA A 79 -0.49 3.05 9.51
N TYR A 80 0.20 3.30 10.62
CA TYR A 80 -0.14 4.33 11.58
C TYR A 80 1.13 4.93 12.19
N ASP A 81 1.02 6.13 12.74
CA ASP A 81 2.16 6.84 13.32
C ASP A 81 2.74 6.07 14.51
N GLY A 82 4.06 5.85 14.48
CA GLY A 82 4.76 5.07 15.52
C GLY A 82 4.76 3.55 15.30
N LEU A 83 4.17 3.05 14.21
CA LEU A 83 4.30 1.64 13.81
C LEU A 83 5.79 1.24 13.69
N GLN A 84 6.17 0.15 14.36
CA GLN A 84 7.50 -0.45 14.26
C GLN A 84 7.41 -1.81 13.59
N ILE A 85 8.32 -2.07 12.65
CA ILE A 85 8.40 -3.33 11.90
C ILE A 85 9.77 -3.94 12.18
N MET A 86 9.77 -5.18 12.65
CA MET A 86 10.97 -6.00 12.77
C MET A 86 11.04 -6.96 11.58
N VAL A 87 12.23 -6.99 10.97
CA VAL A 87 12.65 -7.83 9.85
C VAL A 87 13.93 -8.56 10.24
#